data_AF-A0A7S0CCY1-F1
#
_entry.id   AF-A0A7S0CCY1-F1
#
_cell.length_a   1.000
_cell.length_b   1.000
_cell.length_c   1.000
_cell.angle_alpha   90.00
_cell.angle_beta   90.00
_cell.angle_gamma   90.00
#
_symmetry.space_group_name_H-M   'P 1'
#
loop_
_entity.id
_entity.type
_entity.pdbx_description
1 polymer ?
#
loop_
_entity_poly.entity_id
_entity_poly.type
_entity_poly.pdbx_seq_one_letter_code
_entity_poly.pdbx_strand_id
1 'polypeptide(L)'
;MMFSTAGPPDGDNICEGKKVEIPNVQCVIDQINQTGEQAGANVTMGYVGGMDVGAVPITVPYYQKGLCPVNVHWHLGTEHLSVGEYDENGSGPTEIAHRRKLAGKARQGFQCNLYDADVDMFTDHYDWQYCTDMEVGQTYEVHWPHSTIGACGTLNQYQSPFYDGVFCHSELLTADTVINENVG
;
A
#
# COMPACT_ATOMS: atom_id res chain seq x y z
N MET A 1 4.23 -9.09 -26.36
CA MET A 1 3.82 -8.00 -25.46
C MET A 1 3.97 -6.71 -26.25
N MET A 2 2.86 -6.08 -26.67
CA MET A 2 2.94 -4.76 -27.30
C MET A 2 3.10 -3.74 -26.19
N PHE A 3 4.33 -3.31 -25.93
CA PHE A 3 4.55 -2.10 -25.16
C PHE A 3 4.17 -0.92 -26.06
N SER A 4 3.17 -0.14 -25.64
CA SER A 4 2.82 1.11 -26.33
C SER A 4 4.08 2.00 -26.36
N THR A 5 4.56 2.30 -27.55
CA THR A 5 5.67 3.25 -27.77
C THR A 5 5.19 4.70 -27.84
N ALA A 6 3.87 4.92 -27.82
CA ALA A 6 3.30 6.25 -27.73
C ALA A 6 3.39 6.74 -26.28
N GLY A 7 3.90 7.96 -26.09
CA GLY A 7 3.80 8.67 -24.82
C GLY A 7 2.34 8.82 -24.39
N PRO A 8 2.09 9.10 -23.10
CA PRO A 8 0.73 9.37 -22.65
C PRO A 8 0.11 10.49 -23.48
N PRO A 9 -1.20 10.43 -23.81
CA PRO A 9 -1.86 11.50 -24.52
C PRO A 9 -1.73 12.82 -23.75
N ASP A 10 -1.59 13.93 -24.47
CA ASP A 10 -1.57 15.27 -23.87
C ASP A 10 -2.90 15.55 -23.15
N GLY A 11 -2.82 16.14 -21.96
CA GLY A 11 -3.97 16.54 -21.15
C GLY A 11 -3.57 17.12 -19.80
N ASP A 12 -4.48 17.90 -19.21
CA ASP A 12 -4.28 18.46 -17.87
C ASP A 12 -4.49 17.40 -16.79
N ASN A 13 -3.62 17.40 -15.77
CA ASN A 13 -3.81 16.56 -14.59
C ASN A 13 -4.84 17.21 -13.66
N ILE A 14 -6.10 16.77 -13.76
CA ILE A 14 -7.19 17.31 -12.93
C ILE A 14 -7.06 16.96 -11.44
N CYS A 15 -6.25 15.95 -11.11
CA CYS A 15 -6.04 15.47 -9.75
C CYS A 15 -4.87 16.17 -9.05
N GLU A 16 -4.03 16.92 -9.79
CA GLU A 16 -2.86 17.58 -9.23
C GLU A 16 -3.26 18.56 -8.12
N GLY A 17 -2.64 18.40 -6.94
CA GLY A 17 -2.88 19.24 -5.78
C GLY A 17 -4.24 19.04 -5.11
N LYS A 18 -4.92 17.92 -5.38
CA LYS A 18 -6.21 17.58 -4.77
C LYS A 18 -6.10 16.92 -3.40
N LYS A 19 -4.89 16.60 -2.93
CA LYS A 19 -4.65 16.16 -1.55
C LYS A 19 -5.38 17.07 -0.55
N VAL A 20 -6.17 16.45 0.32
CA VAL A 20 -6.76 17.11 1.49
C VAL A 20 -5.72 17.15 2.62
N GLU A 21 -5.59 18.29 3.29
CA GLU A 21 -4.70 18.42 4.45
C GLU A 21 -5.36 17.81 5.69
N ILE A 22 -5.00 16.55 5.96
CA ILE A 22 -5.36 15.82 7.17
C ILE A 22 -4.13 15.81 8.08
N PRO A 23 -4.20 16.40 9.30
CA PRO A 23 -3.05 16.42 10.20
C PRO A 23 -2.72 15.00 10.68
N ASN A 24 -1.43 14.68 10.74
CA ASN A 24 -0.98 13.44 11.35
C ASN A 24 -1.39 13.40 12.83
N VAL A 25 -2.05 12.32 13.22
CA VAL A 25 -2.42 12.06 14.62
C VAL A 25 -1.51 10.98 15.21
N GLN A 26 -1.34 10.99 16.53
CA GLN A 26 -0.68 9.86 17.19
C GLN A 26 -1.60 8.65 17.15
N CYS A 27 -1.09 7.52 16.66
CA CYS A 27 -1.88 6.29 16.55
C CYS A 27 -2.45 5.83 17.89
N VAL A 28 -1.71 6.02 19.00
CA VAL A 28 -2.14 5.63 20.34
C VAL A 28 -1.90 6.80 21.30
N ILE A 29 -2.95 7.22 22.00
CA ILE A 29 -2.89 8.20 23.10
C ILE A 29 -3.47 7.52 24.33
N ASP A 30 -2.74 7.52 25.44
CA ASP A 30 -3.17 6.92 26.72
C ASP A 30 -3.66 5.45 26.59
N GLN A 31 -2.97 4.65 25.77
CA GLN A 31 -3.32 3.27 25.43
C GLN A 31 -4.62 3.10 24.61
N ILE A 32 -5.24 4.19 24.16
CA ILE A 32 -6.42 4.20 23.32
C ILE A 32 -5.99 4.44 21.87
N ASN A 33 -6.36 3.51 21.00
CA ASN A 33 -6.13 3.66 19.56
C ASN A 33 -6.96 4.84 19.03
N GLN A 34 -6.29 5.80 18.42
CA GLN A 34 -6.90 6.99 17.81
C GLN A 34 -7.07 6.84 16.29
N THR A 35 -6.48 5.80 15.70
CA THR A 35 -6.67 5.52 14.29
C THR A 35 -8.07 4.95 14.08
N GLY A 36 -8.67 5.29 12.95
CA GLY A 36 -9.84 4.56 12.50
C GLY A 36 -9.49 3.13 12.10
N GLU A 37 -10.53 2.45 11.63
CA GLU A 37 -10.47 1.08 11.17
C GLU A 37 -9.61 0.99 9.90
N GLN A 38 -8.63 0.08 9.91
CA GLN A 38 -7.76 -0.21 8.77
C GLN A 38 -7.78 -1.71 8.48
N ALA A 39 -7.08 -2.13 7.42
CA ALA A 39 -6.80 -3.55 7.20
C ALA A 39 -6.09 -4.15 8.43
N GLY A 40 -6.45 -5.38 8.77
CA GLY A 40 -5.95 -6.02 9.99
C GLY A 40 -4.47 -6.34 9.88
N ALA A 41 -3.62 -5.76 10.72
CA ALA A 41 -2.16 -5.97 10.68
C ALA A 41 -1.72 -7.44 10.88
N ASN A 42 -2.54 -8.30 11.49
CA ASN A 42 -2.28 -9.74 11.61
C ASN A 42 -3.37 -10.52 10.89
N VAL A 43 -2.98 -11.18 9.80
CA VAL A 43 -3.82 -11.98 8.91
C VAL A 43 -3.56 -13.48 9.05
N THR A 44 -2.85 -13.89 10.11
CA THR A 44 -2.61 -15.30 10.42
C THR A 44 -3.93 -16.04 10.50
N MET A 45 -4.00 -17.21 9.84
CA MET A 45 -5.20 -18.05 9.86
C MET A 45 -5.69 -18.32 11.29
N GLY A 46 -6.95 -17.95 11.57
CA GLY A 46 -7.58 -18.13 12.87
C GLY A 46 -7.26 -17.06 13.92
N TYR A 47 -6.42 -16.07 13.61
CA TYR A 47 -6.24 -14.91 14.47
C TYR A 47 -7.49 -14.01 14.44
N VAL A 48 -7.92 -13.56 15.62
CA VAL A 48 -9.04 -12.63 15.79
C VAL A 48 -8.49 -11.38 16.46
N GLY A 49 -8.59 -10.25 15.76
CA GLY A 49 -8.19 -8.95 16.29
C GLY A 49 -9.05 -8.51 17.49
N GLY A 50 -8.48 -7.71 18.37
CA GLY A 50 -9.16 -7.18 19.56
C GLY A 50 -9.84 -5.83 19.37
N MET A 51 -9.76 -5.24 18.16
CA MET A 51 -10.38 -3.94 17.85
C MET A 51 -11.86 -4.15 17.55
N ASP A 52 -12.72 -3.43 18.27
CA ASP A 52 -14.15 -3.35 17.93
C ASP A 52 -14.32 -2.39 16.75
N VAL A 53 -14.96 -2.86 15.68
CA VAL A 53 -15.07 -2.16 14.39
C VAL A 53 -16.52 -2.19 13.91
N GLY A 54 -16.99 -1.06 13.40
CA GLY A 54 -18.31 -0.87 12.83
C GLY A 54 -18.36 -1.02 11.31
N ALA A 55 -17.24 -0.97 10.58
CA ALA A 55 -17.24 -1.14 9.14
C ALA A 55 -17.54 -2.58 8.74
N VAL A 56 -18.31 -2.71 7.66
CA VAL A 56 -18.58 -3.98 7.01
C VAL A 56 -17.59 -4.15 5.86
N PRO A 57 -16.79 -5.23 5.84
CA PRO A 57 -15.85 -5.46 4.75
C PRO A 57 -16.53 -5.53 3.39
N ILE A 58 -15.86 -4.98 2.37
CA ILE A 58 -16.30 -5.14 0.98
C ILE A 58 -15.96 -6.58 0.54
N THR A 59 -16.97 -7.41 0.39
CA THR A 59 -16.85 -8.84 0.01
C THR A 59 -17.13 -9.10 -1.48
N VAL A 60 -17.28 -8.04 -2.27
CA VAL A 60 -17.46 -8.09 -3.72
C VAL A 60 -16.30 -7.38 -4.42
N PRO A 61 -16.05 -7.62 -5.72
CA PRO A 61 -15.02 -6.88 -6.44
C PRO A 61 -15.19 -5.36 -6.32
N TYR A 62 -14.10 -4.63 -6.05
CA TYR A 62 -14.10 -3.18 -5.76
C TYR A 62 -14.78 -2.33 -6.83
N TYR A 63 -14.66 -2.69 -8.11
CA TYR A 63 -15.34 -1.98 -9.19
C TYR A 63 -16.87 -2.00 -9.06
N GLN A 64 -17.46 -3.02 -8.42
CA GLN A 64 -18.91 -3.10 -8.15
C GLN A 64 -19.34 -2.12 -7.05
N LYS A 65 -18.39 -1.59 -6.29
CA LYS A 65 -18.60 -0.54 -5.29
C LYS A 65 -18.17 0.84 -5.80
N GLY A 66 -17.82 0.97 -7.09
CA GLY A 66 -17.37 2.22 -7.68
C GLY A 66 -15.91 2.58 -7.36
N LEU A 67 -15.15 1.66 -6.78
CA LEU A 67 -13.74 1.87 -6.48
C LEU A 67 -12.85 1.51 -7.67
N CYS A 68 -11.89 2.37 -8.01
CA CYS A 68 -10.81 2.06 -8.94
C CYS A 68 -9.45 2.25 -8.26
N PRO A 69 -8.41 1.51 -8.70
CA PRO A 69 -7.06 1.71 -8.19
C PRO A 69 -6.56 3.09 -8.64
N VAL A 70 -6.03 3.87 -7.70
CA VAL A 70 -5.59 5.26 -7.93
C VAL A 70 -4.09 5.48 -7.80
N ASN A 71 -3.38 4.48 -7.28
CA ASN A 71 -1.95 4.50 -7.08
C ASN A 71 -1.46 3.06 -6.99
N VAL A 72 -0.15 2.87 -7.15
CA VAL A 72 0.54 1.64 -6.75
C VAL A 72 1.76 2.05 -5.95
N HIS A 73 1.98 1.40 -4.82
CA HIS A 73 3.20 1.52 -4.07
C HIS A 73 3.54 0.17 -3.43
N TRP A 74 4.73 0.08 -2.89
CA TRP A 74 5.19 -1.14 -2.25
C TRP A 74 5.98 -0.83 -0.99
N HIS A 75 5.97 -1.80 -0.09
CA HIS A 75 6.75 -1.84 1.12
C HIS A 75 7.86 -2.88 0.98
N LEU A 76 8.99 -2.61 1.63
CA LEU A 76 10.08 -3.57 1.77
C LEU A 76 9.82 -4.44 3.00
N GLY A 77 9.54 -5.72 2.76
CA GLY A 77 8.82 -6.58 3.69
C GLY A 77 7.32 -6.31 3.72
N THR A 78 6.58 -7.20 4.36
CA THR A 78 5.14 -7.06 4.55
C THR A 78 4.83 -6.17 5.75
N GLU A 79 3.81 -5.33 5.59
CA GLU A 79 3.19 -4.63 6.71
C GLU A 79 2.30 -5.60 7.51
N HIS A 80 1.64 -6.51 6.81
CA HIS A 80 0.81 -7.56 7.39
C HIS A 80 1.65 -8.74 7.92
N LEU A 81 1.28 -9.30 9.06
CA LEU A 81 1.86 -10.50 9.66
C LEU A 81 1.04 -11.75 9.30
N SER A 82 1.70 -12.81 8.84
CA SER A 82 1.16 -14.17 8.82
C SER A 82 2.17 -15.16 9.37
N VAL A 83 1.91 -15.65 10.59
CA VAL A 83 2.85 -16.54 11.31
C VAL A 83 3.04 -17.84 10.55
N GLY A 84 4.30 -18.17 10.28
CA GLY A 84 4.73 -19.33 9.50
C GLY A 84 4.87 -19.06 8.01
N GLU A 85 4.36 -17.94 7.49
CA GLU A 85 4.43 -17.59 6.07
C GLU A 85 5.33 -16.38 5.83
N TYR A 86 4.97 -15.24 6.43
CA TYR A 86 5.73 -14.00 6.43
C TYR A 86 5.69 -13.35 7.81
N ASP A 87 6.79 -13.48 8.54
CA ASP A 87 6.91 -13.11 9.95
C ASP A 87 8.34 -12.65 10.28
N GLU A 88 8.64 -12.47 11.57
CA GLU A 88 9.94 -12.01 12.05
C GLU A 88 11.08 -13.02 11.85
N ASN A 89 10.76 -14.29 11.57
CA ASN A 89 11.73 -15.36 11.34
C ASN A 89 12.06 -15.56 9.85
N GLY A 90 11.37 -14.85 8.96
CA GLY A 90 11.65 -14.89 7.54
C GLY A 90 12.96 -14.22 7.19
N SER A 91 13.42 -14.45 5.97
CA SER A 91 14.71 -13.94 5.50
C SER A 91 14.65 -13.55 4.03
N GLY A 92 15.72 -12.90 3.58
CA GLY A 92 15.92 -12.51 2.20
C GLY A 92 17.42 -12.41 1.88
N PRO A 93 17.78 -12.11 0.63
CA PRO A 93 19.17 -12.02 0.18
C PRO A 93 20.02 -11.02 0.96
N THR A 94 19.43 -9.87 1.31
CA THR A 94 20.12 -8.81 2.03
C THR A 94 19.43 -8.54 3.36
N GLU A 95 20.19 -8.64 4.46
CA GLU A 95 19.75 -8.25 5.80
C GLU A 95 19.44 -6.75 5.87
N ILE A 96 18.17 -6.40 6.10
CA ILE A 96 17.74 -5.00 6.18
C ILE A 96 17.85 -4.53 7.63
N ALA A 97 19.08 -4.22 8.07
CA ALA A 97 19.32 -3.80 9.45
C ALA A 97 18.31 -2.77 9.96
N HIS A 98 17.57 -3.13 11.02
CA HIS A 98 16.65 -2.23 11.71
C HIS A 98 17.39 -0.96 12.14
N ARG A 99 16.99 0.17 11.55
CA ARG A 99 17.40 1.55 11.90
C ARG A 99 18.86 1.91 11.57
N ARG A 100 19.06 2.45 10.36
CA ARG A 100 19.96 3.60 10.18
C ARG A 100 19.16 4.84 9.79
N LYS A 101 18.68 5.57 10.80
CA LYS A 101 17.95 6.85 10.71
C LYS A 101 18.74 8.00 10.03
N LEU A 102 20.01 7.79 9.69
CA LEU A 102 20.84 8.85 9.09
C LEU A 102 20.87 8.81 7.55
N ALA A 103 20.22 7.84 6.91
CA ALA A 103 20.18 7.71 5.44
C ALA A 103 18.82 7.25 4.88
N GLY A 104 17.71 7.54 5.56
CA GLY A 104 16.35 7.34 5.02
C GLY A 104 15.93 5.89 4.74
N LYS A 105 16.64 4.88 5.25
CA LYS A 105 16.31 3.47 4.97
C LYS A 105 14.97 3.04 5.61
N ALA A 106 14.13 2.39 4.80
CA ALA A 106 12.83 1.85 5.16
C ALA A 106 12.89 0.95 6.41
N ARG A 107 11.82 0.96 7.20
CA ARG A 107 11.61 -0.04 8.26
C ARG A 107 11.37 -1.38 7.56
N GLN A 108 12.21 -2.38 7.84
CA GLN A 108 11.96 -3.74 7.39
C GLN A 108 10.63 -4.23 7.96
N GLY A 109 9.69 -4.58 7.07
CA GLY A 109 8.48 -5.33 7.39
C GLY A 109 8.76 -6.81 7.60
N PHE A 110 7.73 -7.62 7.82
CA PHE A 110 7.91 -9.07 7.96
C PHE A 110 8.42 -9.68 6.65
N GLN A 111 9.10 -10.83 6.74
CA GLN A 111 9.74 -11.46 5.60
C GLN A 111 9.18 -12.85 5.35
N CYS A 112 9.12 -13.26 4.10
CA CYS A 112 8.75 -14.62 3.72
C CYS A 112 9.75 -15.65 4.27
N ASN A 113 9.23 -16.82 4.65
CA ASN A 113 10.03 -17.95 5.13
C ASN A 113 10.59 -18.84 4.01
N LEU A 114 10.47 -18.43 2.74
CA LEU A 114 10.77 -19.27 1.57
C LEU A 114 12.07 -18.94 0.85
N TYR A 115 12.77 -17.86 1.25
CA TYR A 115 14.03 -17.49 0.62
C TYR A 115 15.07 -18.61 0.77
N ASP A 116 15.68 -18.99 -0.34
CA ASP A 116 16.74 -20.01 -0.41
C ASP A 116 17.83 -19.54 -1.39
N ALA A 117 19.05 -19.37 -0.87
CA ALA A 117 20.19 -18.89 -1.66
C ALA A 117 20.68 -19.93 -2.71
N ASP A 118 20.28 -21.20 -2.57
CA ASP A 118 20.63 -22.26 -3.51
C ASP A 118 19.62 -22.41 -4.67
N VAL A 119 18.56 -21.58 -4.70
CA VAL A 119 17.52 -21.63 -5.73
C VAL A 119 17.57 -20.38 -6.61
N ASP A 120 17.87 -20.59 -7.90
CA ASP A 120 18.06 -19.52 -8.90
C ASP A 120 16.92 -18.48 -8.94
N MET A 121 15.65 -18.87 -8.68
CA MET A 121 14.54 -17.92 -8.70
C MET A 121 14.66 -16.80 -7.65
N PHE A 122 15.44 -17.02 -6.59
CA PHE A 122 15.68 -16.05 -5.53
C PHE A 122 17.01 -15.30 -5.68
N THR A 123 17.87 -15.70 -6.62
CA THR A 123 19.23 -15.17 -6.74
C THR A 123 19.60 -14.68 -8.14
N ASP A 124 18.82 -15.04 -9.18
CA ASP A 124 19.02 -14.57 -10.55
C ASP A 124 18.70 -13.07 -10.64
N HIS A 125 19.76 -12.26 -10.53
CA HIS A 125 19.65 -10.81 -10.46
C HIS A 125 18.98 -10.23 -11.69
N TYR A 126 18.13 -9.23 -11.46
CA TYR A 126 17.48 -8.46 -12.52
C TYR A 126 17.96 -7.01 -12.51
N ASP A 127 18.44 -6.53 -13.66
CA ASP A 127 18.91 -5.16 -13.85
C ASP A 127 17.72 -4.20 -14.02
N TRP A 128 17.15 -3.74 -12.91
CA TRP A 128 16.04 -2.80 -12.90
C TRP A 128 16.43 -1.44 -13.51
N GLN A 129 15.67 -0.98 -14.51
CA GLN A 129 15.88 0.35 -15.11
C GLN A 129 15.24 1.50 -14.32
N TYR A 130 14.15 1.21 -13.59
CA TYR A 130 13.32 2.22 -12.91
C TYR A 130 13.09 1.91 -11.43
N CYS A 131 12.93 0.64 -11.06
CA CYS A 131 12.76 0.20 -9.68
C CYS A 131 14.09 -0.21 -9.05
N THR A 132 15.06 0.71 -9.03
CA THR A 132 16.47 0.40 -8.70
C THR A 132 16.70 -0.01 -7.25
N ASP A 133 15.74 0.22 -6.36
CA ASP A 133 15.80 -0.17 -4.95
C ASP A 133 15.19 -1.56 -4.70
N MET A 134 14.83 -2.30 -5.75
CA MET A 134 14.33 -3.67 -5.66
C MET A 134 15.45 -4.70 -5.88
N GLU A 135 15.35 -5.80 -5.15
CA GLU A 135 16.27 -6.93 -5.16
C GLU A 135 15.49 -8.23 -5.34
N VAL A 136 15.92 -9.07 -6.28
CA VAL A 136 15.34 -10.40 -6.50
C VAL A 136 15.57 -11.26 -5.26
N GLY A 137 14.54 -12.01 -4.85
CA GLY A 137 14.58 -12.85 -3.64
C GLY A 137 14.13 -12.14 -2.36
N GLN A 138 13.98 -10.82 -2.38
CA GLN A 138 13.50 -10.06 -1.21
C GLN A 138 11.97 -10.04 -1.12
N THR A 139 11.44 -9.90 0.10
CA THR A 139 9.99 -9.78 0.33
C THR A 139 9.51 -8.36 0.09
N TYR A 140 8.39 -8.20 -0.63
CA TYR A 140 7.70 -6.93 -0.81
C TYR A 140 6.20 -7.11 -0.64
N GLU A 141 5.53 -6.10 -0.09
CA GLU A 141 4.07 -6.01 -0.11
C GLU A 141 3.67 -4.89 -1.06
N VAL A 142 2.83 -5.20 -2.05
CA VAL A 142 2.33 -4.23 -3.02
C VAL A 142 0.95 -3.78 -2.60
N HIS A 143 0.79 -2.47 -2.40
CA HIS A 143 -0.50 -1.86 -2.16
C HIS A 143 -1.04 -1.29 -3.46
N TRP A 144 -2.30 -1.62 -3.74
CA TRP A 144 -3.13 -0.94 -4.72
C TRP A 144 -4.26 -0.21 -3.99
N PRO A 145 -4.03 1.04 -3.56
CA PRO A 145 -5.09 1.84 -2.99
C PRO A 145 -6.18 2.09 -4.02
N HIS A 146 -7.43 1.92 -3.58
CA HIS A 146 -8.59 2.22 -4.39
C HIS A 146 -9.35 3.40 -3.79
N SER A 147 -10.00 4.19 -4.64
CA SER A 147 -10.86 5.29 -4.21
C SER A 147 -12.15 5.30 -5.01
N THR A 148 -13.26 5.64 -4.34
CA THR A 148 -14.56 5.92 -4.98
C THR A 148 -14.58 7.31 -5.64
N ILE A 149 -13.64 8.18 -5.27
CA ILE A 149 -13.50 9.55 -5.76
C ILE A 149 -12.21 9.74 -6.57
N GLY A 150 -11.62 8.65 -7.06
CA GLY A 150 -10.53 8.69 -8.04
C GLY A 150 -11.05 9.04 -9.44
N ALA A 151 -10.15 9.44 -10.35
CA ALA A 151 -10.50 9.71 -11.75
C ALA A 151 -10.58 8.42 -12.58
N CYS A 152 -11.48 7.50 -12.17
CA CYS A 152 -11.61 6.16 -12.71
C CYS A 152 -11.83 6.12 -14.23
N GLY A 153 -11.06 5.28 -14.93
CA GLY A 153 -11.14 5.11 -16.38
C GLY A 153 -10.57 6.26 -17.20
N THR A 154 -9.92 7.25 -16.56
CA THR A 154 -9.29 8.38 -17.25
C THR A 154 -7.77 8.24 -17.27
N LEU A 155 -7.09 9.10 -18.04
CA LEU A 155 -5.62 9.22 -18.02
C LEU A 155 -5.08 9.63 -16.64
N ASN A 156 -5.91 10.29 -15.83
CA ASN A 156 -5.57 10.76 -14.49
C ASN A 156 -5.91 9.72 -13.41
N GLN A 157 -6.23 8.47 -13.76
CA GLN A 157 -6.60 7.46 -12.76
C GLN A 157 -5.46 7.19 -11.77
N TYR A 158 -4.24 6.97 -12.26
CA TYR A 158 -3.08 6.70 -11.40
C TYR A 158 -2.30 7.99 -11.14
N GLN A 159 -2.09 8.32 -9.86
CA GLN A 159 -1.48 9.57 -9.46
C GLN A 159 -0.26 9.38 -8.55
N SER A 160 0.64 10.35 -8.65
CA SER A 160 1.72 10.60 -7.70
C SER A 160 1.82 12.12 -7.51
N PRO A 161 1.73 12.66 -6.28
CA PRO A 161 1.66 11.93 -4.99
C PRO A 161 0.39 11.11 -4.80
N PHE A 162 0.47 10.03 -4.01
CA PHE A 162 -0.64 9.10 -3.73
C PHE A 162 -1.97 9.78 -3.38
N TYR A 163 -1.93 10.75 -2.46
CA TYR A 163 -3.15 11.42 -1.98
C TYR A 163 -3.87 12.25 -3.04
N ASP A 164 -3.20 12.71 -4.09
CA ASP A 164 -3.85 13.42 -5.20
C ASP A 164 -4.81 12.49 -5.96
N GLY A 165 -4.44 11.20 -6.09
CA GLY A 165 -5.32 10.18 -6.67
C GLY A 165 -6.46 9.80 -5.74
N VAL A 166 -6.18 9.61 -4.46
CA VAL A 166 -7.21 9.27 -3.45
C VAL A 166 -8.30 10.32 -3.39
N PHE A 167 -7.93 11.60 -3.46
CA PHE A 167 -8.83 12.74 -3.26
C PHE A 167 -9.14 13.50 -4.55
N CYS A 168 -8.93 12.90 -5.72
CA CYS A 168 -9.05 13.60 -7.00
C CYS A 168 -10.38 14.36 -7.15
N HIS A 169 -11.48 13.71 -6.77
CA HIS A 169 -12.82 14.30 -6.69
C HIS A 169 -13.28 14.55 -5.25
N SER A 170 -12.43 15.19 -4.44
CA SER A 170 -12.73 15.55 -3.04
C SER A 170 -14.05 16.32 -2.86
N GLU A 171 -14.53 17.03 -3.88
CA GLU A 171 -15.85 17.68 -3.89
C GLU A 171 -17.03 16.71 -3.77
N LEU A 172 -16.83 15.43 -4.08
CA LEU A 172 -17.82 14.37 -3.93
C LEU A 172 -17.84 13.76 -2.52
N LEU A 173 -16.91 14.17 -1.64
CA LEU A 173 -16.94 13.79 -0.24
C LEU A 173 -18.20 14.37 0.41
N THR A 174 -19.14 13.48 0.74
CA THR A 174 -20.31 13.85 1.55
C THR A 174 -20.00 13.64 3.02
N ALA A 175 -20.81 14.22 3.91
CA ALA A 175 -20.66 14.01 5.36
C ALA A 175 -20.64 12.51 5.72
N ASP A 176 -21.39 11.67 5.00
CA ASP A 176 -21.42 10.21 5.17
C ASP A 176 -20.15 9.49 4.66
N THR A 177 -19.39 10.10 3.74
CA THR A 177 -18.13 9.56 3.23
C THR A 177 -17.01 9.67 4.26
N VAL A 178 -17.00 10.78 5.03
CA VAL A 178 -16.00 11.05 6.08
C VAL A 178 -16.17 10.13 7.30
N ILE A 179 -17.37 9.59 7.53
CA ILE A 179 -17.66 8.72 8.69
C ILE A 179 -17.26 7.26 8.42
N ASN A 180 -17.20 6.84 7.16
CA ASN A 180 -16.92 5.46 6.75
C ASN A 180 -15.51 5.24 6.20
N GLU A 181 -14.84 6.30 5.76
CA GLU A 181 -13.42 6.27 5.40
C GLU A 181 -12.67 7.14 6.40
N ASN A 182 -12.36 6.57 7.56
CA ASN A 182 -11.15 7.00 8.25
C ASN A 182 -9.99 6.63 7.33
N VAL A 183 -9.60 7.57 6.47
CA VAL A 183 -8.46 7.45 5.57
C VAL A 183 -7.21 7.28 6.43
N GLY A 184 -6.91 6.03 6.75
CA GLY A 184 -5.65 5.55 7.31
C GLY A 184 -5.01 4.64 6.31
#